data_AF-A0A1F1GJE6-F1
#
_entry.id   AF-A0A1F1GJE6-F1
#
_cell.length_a   1.000
_cell.length_b   1.000
_cell.length_c   1.000
_cell.angle_alpha   90.00
_cell.angle_beta   90.00
_cell.angle_gamma   90.00
#
_symmetry.space_group_name_H-M   'P 1'
#
loop_
_entity.id
_entity.type
_entity.pdbx_description
1 polymer ?
#
loop_
_entity_poly.entity_id
_entity_poly.type
_entity_poly.pdbx_seq_one_letter_code
_entity_poly.pdbx_strand_id
1 'polypeptide(L)'
;MALYPLAPSYFGVEHVAVLDHVSLGTALSIPGLASEPVLVDVSLIPDPTTRGWRIRSPFGFLGALDGEESAEYPSLARLRSAGLTPSTHATVEIIDGAVDVAVALGLDPWMIPANNQPEGTALVAGGHGALIDVSAGQLTAYQLREMGTQQLIVSLVLLDDTVLATHGDLVLGPCTSLSDAPALAAAFEAAASSDITLAARAYAAAGRLAVDLPLDTSALFSPAIPPLPLSPDRPAIPPVLDLTADWEVTAPADPLASPLPTGSRTFISPNS
;
A
#
# COMPACT_ATOMS: atom_id res chain seq x y z
N MET A 1 -17.14 -2.51 -12.92
CA MET A 1 -16.28 -2.21 -11.75
C MET A 1 -14.86 -2.19 -12.25
N ALA A 2 -14.12 -1.10 -12.07
CA ALA A 2 -12.75 -0.99 -12.57
C ALA A 2 -11.80 -1.80 -11.68
N LEU A 3 -10.76 -2.40 -12.27
CA LEU A 3 -9.76 -3.18 -11.54
C LEU A 3 -8.72 -2.24 -10.93
N TYR A 4 -8.26 -2.59 -9.73
CA TYR A 4 -7.20 -1.91 -9.01
C TYR A 4 -6.04 -2.90 -8.82
N PRO A 5 -4.95 -2.77 -9.59
CA PRO A 5 -3.82 -3.69 -9.51
C PRO A 5 -3.07 -3.50 -8.19
N LEU A 6 -3.04 -4.55 -7.36
CA LEU A 6 -2.18 -4.59 -6.18
C LEU A 6 -0.72 -4.81 -6.60
N ALA A 7 0.22 -4.42 -5.72
CA ALA A 7 1.63 -4.74 -5.94
C ALA A 7 1.81 -6.26 -5.81
N PRO A 8 2.48 -6.93 -6.77
CA PRO A 8 2.70 -8.37 -6.69
C PRO A 8 3.69 -8.73 -5.58
N SER A 9 4.67 -7.86 -5.32
CA SER A 9 5.71 -8.05 -4.32
C SER A 9 6.20 -6.69 -3.78
N TYR A 10 6.99 -6.75 -2.71
CA TYR A 10 7.73 -5.63 -2.15
C TYR A 10 9.21 -5.95 -2.22
N PHE A 11 9.97 -5.23 -3.04
CA PHE A 11 11.41 -5.46 -3.21
C PHE A 11 11.75 -6.88 -3.66
N GLY A 12 10.86 -7.48 -4.47
CA GLY A 12 10.99 -8.87 -4.93
C GLY A 12 10.52 -9.93 -3.94
N VAL A 13 9.99 -9.55 -2.77
CA VAL A 13 9.42 -10.48 -1.78
C VAL A 13 7.90 -10.46 -1.86
N GLU A 14 7.30 -11.61 -2.13
CA GLU A 14 5.86 -11.78 -2.15
C GLU A 14 5.32 -12.04 -0.74
N HIS A 15 4.14 -11.48 -0.45
CA HIS A 15 3.42 -11.73 0.78
C HIS A 15 2.01 -12.21 0.43
N VAL A 16 1.66 -13.39 0.93
CA VAL A 16 0.44 -14.10 0.57
C VAL A 16 -0.47 -14.28 1.78
N ALA A 17 -1.77 -14.26 1.52
CA ALA A 17 -2.83 -14.68 2.42
C ALA A 17 -3.27 -16.07 2.02
N VAL A 18 -3.08 -17.05 2.90
CA VAL A 18 -3.59 -18.41 2.70
C VAL A 18 -5.08 -18.40 3.04
N LEU A 19 -5.92 -18.92 2.14
CA LEU A 19 -7.36 -18.93 2.34
C LEU A 19 -7.79 -20.08 3.25
N ASP A 20 -8.55 -19.76 4.31
CA ASP A 20 -9.18 -20.79 5.14
C ASP A 20 -10.36 -21.47 4.42
N HIS A 21 -11.07 -20.71 3.57
CA HIS A 21 -12.30 -21.16 2.91
C HIS A 21 -12.09 -21.38 1.41
N VAL A 22 -11.55 -22.55 1.04
CA VAL A 22 -11.29 -22.93 -0.36
C VAL A 22 -12.48 -23.63 -1.03
N SER A 23 -12.79 -23.21 -2.27
CA SER A 23 -13.73 -23.89 -3.16
C SER A 23 -13.02 -25.01 -3.93
N LEU A 24 -12.95 -26.20 -3.33
CA LEU A 24 -12.22 -27.36 -3.89
C LEU A 24 -12.63 -27.70 -5.33
N GLY A 25 -13.93 -27.65 -5.64
CA GLY A 25 -14.41 -27.98 -6.98
C GLY A 25 -13.88 -27.05 -8.06
N THR A 26 -13.75 -25.75 -7.76
CA THR A 26 -13.16 -24.78 -8.68
C THR A 26 -11.65 -24.92 -8.72
N ALA A 27 -10.99 -25.07 -7.57
CA ALA A 27 -9.54 -25.19 -7.52
C ALA A 27 -9.04 -26.42 -8.30
N LEU A 28 -9.65 -27.59 -8.11
CA LEU A 28 -9.32 -28.83 -8.84
C LEU A 28 -9.67 -28.79 -10.34
N SER A 29 -10.46 -27.81 -10.78
CA SER A 29 -10.74 -27.61 -12.21
C SER A 29 -9.62 -26.85 -12.94
N ILE A 30 -8.63 -26.30 -12.21
CA ILE A 30 -7.52 -25.57 -12.79
C ILE A 30 -6.62 -26.54 -13.58
N PRO A 31 -6.39 -26.29 -14.89
CA PRO A 31 -5.49 -27.11 -15.68
C PRO A 31 -4.06 -27.08 -15.11
N GLY A 32 -3.41 -28.25 -15.04
CA GLY A 32 -2.02 -28.37 -14.62
C GLY A 32 -1.80 -28.56 -13.11
N LEU A 33 -2.80 -28.27 -12.27
CA LEU A 33 -2.68 -28.31 -10.80
C LEU A 33 -2.24 -29.66 -10.23
N ALA A 34 -2.55 -30.77 -10.91
CA ALA A 34 -2.15 -32.10 -10.48
C ALA A 34 -0.64 -32.37 -10.60
N SER A 35 0.10 -31.54 -11.34
CA SER A 35 1.52 -31.73 -11.64
C SER A 35 2.42 -30.77 -10.89
N GLU A 36 2.02 -29.50 -10.79
CA GLU A 36 2.83 -28.42 -10.22
C GLU A 36 1.93 -27.29 -9.67
N PRO A 37 2.46 -26.44 -8.77
CA PRO A 37 1.78 -25.21 -8.37
C PRO A 37 1.42 -24.35 -9.58
N VAL A 38 0.20 -23.81 -9.60
CA VAL A 38 -0.30 -22.99 -10.71
C VAL A 38 -0.54 -21.57 -10.25
N LEU A 39 0.02 -20.63 -10.99
CA LEU A 39 -0.24 -19.21 -10.82
C LEU A 39 -1.51 -18.81 -11.58
N VAL A 40 -2.45 -18.15 -10.90
CA VAL A 40 -3.75 -17.77 -11.47
C VAL A 40 -4.05 -16.31 -11.16
N ASP A 41 -4.41 -15.53 -12.18
CA ASP A 41 -4.91 -14.17 -11.97
C ASP A 41 -6.25 -14.19 -11.23
N VAL A 42 -6.38 -13.35 -10.22
CA VAL A 42 -7.57 -13.25 -9.37
C VAL A 42 -8.02 -11.82 -9.14
N SER A 43 -9.30 -11.69 -8.80
CA SER A 43 -9.92 -10.44 -8.38
C SER A 43 -10.72 -10.66 -7.12
N LEU A 44 -10.73 -9.67 -6.23
CA LEU A 44 -11.43 -9.72 -4.95
C LEU A 44 -12.79 -9.05 -5.10
N ILE A 45 -13.87 -9.82 -5.01
CA ILE A 45 -15.24 -9.32 -5.08
C ILE A 45 -15.78 -9.13 -3.66
N PRO A 46 -16.29 -7.94 -3.28
CA PRO A 46 -16.88 -7.74 -1.97
C PRO A 46 -18.01 -8.73 -1.68
N ASP A 47 -18.03 -9.28 -0.47
CA ASP A 47 -19.18 -10.06 0.05
C ASP A 47 -19.92 -9.25 1.12
N PRO A 48 -21.15 -8.77 0.84
CA PRO A 48 -21.90 -8.00 1.84
C PRO A 48 -22.40 -8.85 3.01
N THR A 49 -22.46 -10.18 2.85
CA THR A 49 -23.01 -11.10 3.85
C THR A 49 -22.01 -11.36 4.97
N THR A 50 -20.76 -11.65 4.61
CA THR A 50 -19.68 -11.93 5.55
C THR A 50 -18.84 -10.70 5.87
N ARG A 51 -19.05 -9.58 5.15
CA ARG A 51 -18.18 -8.39 5.10
C ARG A 51 -16.76 -8.68 4.59
N GLY A 52 -16.55 -9.86 4.02
CA GLY A 52 -15.27 -10.31 3.49
C GLY A 52 -15.11 -10.09 1.99
N TRP A 53 -14.32 -10.95 1.35
CA TRP A 53 -14.01 -10.92 -0.07
C TRP A 53 -14.08 -12.30 -0.68
N ARG A 54 -14.75 -12.43 -1.83
CA ARG A 54 -14.73 -13.66 -2.64
C ARG A 54 -13.63 -13.57 -3.68
N ILE A 55 -12.79 -14.59 -3.75
CA ILE A 55 -11.65 -14.65 -4.66
C ILE A 55 -12.11 -15.25 -5.98
N ARG A 56 -12.20 -14.41 -7.02
CA ARG A 56 -12.67 -14.80 -8.35
C ARG A 56 -11.50 -14.95 -9.32
N SER A 57 -11.40 -16.11 -9.95
CA SER A 57 -10.51 -16.41 -11.06
C SER A 57 -11.28 -16.57 -12.38
N PRO A 58 -10.60 -16.76 -13.52
CA PRO A 58 -11.24 -17.15 -14.79
C PRO A 58 -12.03 -18.46 -14.72
N PHE A 59 -11.69 -19.35 -13.78
CA PHE A 59 -12.30 -20.68 -13.63
C PHE A 59 -13.50 -20.70 -12.67
N GLY A 60 -13.74 -19.62 -11.92
CA GLY A 60 -14.82 -19.53 -10.94
C GLY A 60 -14.37 -18.82 -9.67
N PHE A 61 -15.00 -19.15 -8.53
CA PHE A 61 -14.56 -18.68 -7.23
C PHE A 61 -13.61 -19.70 -6.61
N LEU A 62 -12.38 -19.28 -6.32
CA LEU A 62 -11.38 -20.14 -5.67
C LEU A 62 -11.61 -20.28 -4.18
N GLY A 63 -12.27 -19.30 -3.56
CA GLY A 63 -12.52 -19.28 -2.13
C GLY A 63 -13.02 -17.91 -1.66
N ALA A 64 -12.91 -17.68 -0.37
CA ALA A 64 -13.21 -16.39 0.24
C ALA A 64 -12.25 -16.09 1.39
N LEU A 65 -11.98 -14.80 1.58
CA LEU A 65 -11.54 -14.23 2.83
C LEU A 65 -12.81 -13.90 3.62
N ASP A 66 -13.00 -14.50 4.78
CA ASP A 66 -14.12 -14.17 5.65
C ASP A 66 -13.92 -12.83 6.37
N GLY A 67 -14.81 -12.49 7.29
CA GLY A 67 -14.75 -11.23 8.02
C GLY A 67 -13.55 -11.11 8.97
N GLU A 68 -13.04 -12.23 9.48
CA GLU A 68 -11.89 -12.29 10.38
C GLU A 68 -10.60 -12.14 9.57
N GLU A 69 -10.42 -12.95 8.52
CA GLU A 69 -9.27 -12.82 7.60
C GLU A 69 -9.23 -11.42 6.96
N SER A 70 -10.39 -10.87 6.57
CA SER A 70 -10.45 -9.53 5.99
C SER A 70 -10.12 -8.41 6.98
N ALA A 71 -10.21 -8.65 8.29
CA ALA A 71 -9.87 -7.67 9.30
C ALA A 71 -8.35 -7.43 9.40
N GLU A 72 -7.53 -8.36 8.89
CA GLU A 72 -6.08 -8.19 8.77
C GLU A 72 -5.69 -7.23 7.64
N TYR A 73 -6.63 -6.94 6.72
CA TYR A 73 -6.43 -6.10 5.54
C TYR A 73 -7.42 -4.92 5.50
N PRO A 74 -7.47 -4.06 6.54
CA PRO A 74 -8.40 -2.93 6.60
C PRO A 74 -8.26 -1.95 5.42
N SER A 75 -7.09 -1.87 4.77
CA SER A 75 -6.87 -1.01 3.61
C SER A 75 -7.76 -1.38 2.43
N LEU A 76 -8.13 -2.66 2.26
CA LEU A 76 -9.06 -3.10 1.22
C LEU A 76 -10.44 -2.43 1.32
N ALA A 77 -10.85 -2.01 2.53
CA ALA A 77 -12.10 -1.26 2.71
C ALA A 77 -12.12 0.05 1.91
N ARG A 78 -10.95 0.67 1.70
CA ARG A 78 -10.84 1.88 0.87
C ARG A 78 -11.18 1.62 -0.59
N LEU A 79 -10.76 0.47 -1.15
CA LEU A 79 -11.11 0.06 -2.51
C LEU A 79 -12.60 -0.25 -2.62
N ARG A 80 -13.16 -0.94 -1.61
CA ARG A 80 -14.60 -1.22 -1.52
C ARG A 80 -15.42 0.07 -1.55
N SER A 81 -15.07 1.05 -0.72
CA SER A 81 -15.74 2.35 -0.67
C SER A 81 -15.61 3.14 -1.96
N ALA A 82 -14.51 2.99 -2.69
CA ALA A 82 -14.30 3.60 -4.00
C ALA A 82 -14.97 2.84 -5.16
N GLY A 83 -15.59 1.68 -4.90
CA GLY A 83 -16.20 0.84 -5.94
C GLY A 83 -15.17 0.23 -6.90
N LEU A 84 -13.94 0.02 -6.44
CA LEU A 84 -12.86 -0.62 -7.22
C LEU A 84 -12.68 -2.08 -6.78
N THR A 85 -12.31 -2.93 -7.74
CA THR A 85 -12.06 -4.36 -7.51
C THR A 85 -10.55 -4.59 -7.41
N PRO A 86 -10.00 -5.00 -6.25
CA PRO A 86 -8.60 -5.38 -6.17
C PRO A 86 -8.30 -6.54 -7.13
N SER A 87 -7.19 -6.45 -7.86
CA SER A 87 -6.70 -7.51 -8.75
C SER A 87 -5.27 -7.86 -8.44
N THR A 88 -4.98 -9.15 -8.38
CA THR A 88 -3.66 -9.72 -8.08
C THR A 88 -3.61 -11.13 -8.67
N HIS A 89 -2.75 -11.99 -8.14
CA HIS A 89 -2.58 -13.38 -8.49
C HIS A 89 -2.68 -14.25 -7.23
N ALA A 90 -2.99 -15.52 -7.44
CA ALA A 90 -2.98 -16.55 -6.41
C ALA A 90 -2.17 -17.74 -6.89
N THR A 91 -1.43 -18.35 -5.98
CA THR A 91 -0.80 -19.65 -6.18
C THR A 91 -1.75 -20.72 -5.67
N VAL A 92 -2.07 -21.68 -6.51
CA VAL A 92 -2.88 -22.85 -6.14
C VAL A 92 -2.00 -24.08 -6.23
N GLU A 93 -1.94 -24.86 -5.16
CA GLU A 93 -1.12 -26.06 -5.11
C GLU A 93 -1.79 -27.20 -4.33
N ILE A 94 -1.26 -28.41 -4.49
CA ILE A 94 -1.69 -29.58 -3.73
C ILE A 94 -0.51 -30.00 -2.84
N ILE A 95 -0.62 -29.74 -1.54
CA ILE A 95 0.38 -30.13 -0.54
C ILE A 95 -0.22 -31.24 0.31
N ASP A 96 0.46 -32.38 0.40
CA ASP A 96 0.04 -33.54 1.21
C ASP A 96 -1.42 -33.99 0.95
N GLY A 97 -1.89 -33.82 -0.29
CA GLY A 97 -3.24 -34.19 -0.71
C GLY A 97 -4.33 -33.18 -0.34
N ALA A 98 -3.97 -32.04 0.26
CA ALA A 98 -4.85 -30.90 0.50
C ALA A 98 -4.59 -29.81 -0.56
N VAL A 99 -5.66 -29.15 -1.00
CA VAL A 99 -5.55 -27.98 -1.89
C VAL A 99 -5.28 -26.76 -1.04
N ASP A 100 -4.21 -26.04 -1.36
CA ASP A 100 -3.87 -24.74 -0.77
C ASP A 100 -4.06 -23.64 -1.82
N VAL A 101 -4.55 -22.48 -1.37
CA VAL A 101 -4.74 -21.28 -2.20
C VAL A 101 -4.15 -20.11 -1.45
N ALA A 102 -3.03 -19.62 -1.96
CA ALA A 102 -2.31 -18.48 -1.41
C ALA A 102 -2.49 -17.25 -2.32
N VAL A 103 -3.17 -16.21 -1.84
CA VAL A 103 -3.45 -14.99 -2.61
C VAL A 103 -2.42 -13.91 -2.29
N ALA A 104 -1.76 -13.35 -3.29
CA ALA A 104 -0.77 -12.29 -3.10
C ALA A 104 -1.44 -10.95 -2.78
N LEU A 105 -1.78 -10.73 -1.51
CA LEU A 105 -2.38 -9.48 -1.04
C LEU A 105 -1.34 -8.46 -0.57
N GLY A 106 -0.14 -8.91 -0.20
CA GLY A 106 0.84 -8.02 0.39
C GLY A 106 0.66 -7.85 1.91
N LEU A 107 1.21 -6.77 2.43
CA LEU A 107 1.14 -6.34 3.82
C LEU A 107 0.21 -5.14 3.89
N ASP A 108 -0.78 -5.15 4.77
CA ASP A 108 -1.80 -4.09 4.82
C ASP A 108 -1.27 -2.65 4.74
N PRO A 109 -0.28 -2.22 5.57
CA PRO A 109 0.18 -0.83 5.51
C PRO A 109 0.89 -0.48 4.19
N TRP A 110 1.31 -1.48 3.41
CA TRP A 110 1.99 -1.31 2.12
C TRP A 110 1.14 -1.75 0.93
N MET A 111 -0.11 -2.12 1.14
CA MET A 111 -0.97 -2.69 0.09
C MET A 111 -1.50 -1.62 -0.86
N ILE A 112 -1.91 -0.47 -0.30
CA ILE A 112 -2.55 0.60 -1.06
C ILE A 112 -1.77 1.90 -0.80
N PRO A 113 -1.29 2.58 -1.86
CA PRO A 113 -0.57 3.84 -1.70
C PRO A 113 -1.38 4.94 -1.01
N ALA A 114 -0.68 5.74 -0.22
CA ALA A 114 -1.22 6.91 0.48
C ALA A 114 -1.49 8.11 -0.44
N ASN A 115 -0.93 8.11 -1.65
CA ASN A 115 -1.17 9.10 -2.71
C ASN A 115 -1.55 8.40 -4.03
N ASN A 116 -1.94 9.19 -5.04
CA ASN A 116 -2.23 8.66 -6.36
C ASN A 116 -0.99 8.70 -7.25
N GLN A 117 -0.94 7.81 -8.24
CA GLN A 117 0.06 7.86 -9.29
C GLN A 117 -0.05 9.21 -10.04
N PRO A 118 1.05 9.96 -10.23
CA PRO A 118 1.01 11.23 -10.96
C PRO A 118 0.55 11.03 -12.41
N GLU A 119 -0.22 11.99 -12.93
CA GLU A 119 -0.70 11.94 -14.31
C GLU A 119 0.47 11.94 -15.31
N GLY A 120 0.33 11.19 -16.41
CA GLY A 120 1.37 11.13 -17.45
C GLY A 120 2.63 10.35 -17.06
N THR A 121 2.58 9.54 -15.99
CA THR A 121 3.69 8.67 -15.58
C THR A 121 3.47 7.21 -15.99
N ALA A 122 4.55 6.50 -16.30
CA ALA A 122 4.59 5.04 -16.35
C ALA A 122 5.11 4.49 -15.00
N LEU A 123 4.37 3.56 -14.41
CA LEU A 123 4.76 2.91 -13.17
C LEU A 123 5.76 1.79 -13.48
N VAL A 124 6.97 1.87 -12.95
CA VAL A 124 7.97 0.81 -13.13
C VAL A 124 7.55 -0.46 -12.40
N ALA A 125 7.99 -1.61 -12.91
CA ALA A 125 7.90 -2.86 -12.17
C ALA A 125 8.81 -2.81 -10.93
N GLY A 126 8.36 -3.44 -9.84
CA GLY A 126 9.18 -3.66 -8.65
C GLY A 126 10.01 -4.94 -8.78
N GLY A 127 10.87 -5.19 -7.79
CA GLY A 127 11.72 -6.38 -7.72
C GLY A 127 13.01 -6.15 -6.97
N HIS A 128 13.44 -4.90 -6.80
CA HIS A 128 14.67 -4.54 -6.12
C HIS A 128 14.50 -3.29 -5.26
N GLY A 129 14.73 -3.43 -3.96
CA GLY A 129 14.68 -2.31 -3.03
C GLY A 129 15.97 -1.48 -3.02
N ALA A 130 15.85 -0.19 -3.35
CA ALA A 130 16.91 0.79 -3.22
C ALA A 130 16.56 1.81 -2.14
N LEU A 131 17.45 1.98 -1.15
CA LEU A 131 17.26 2.97 -0.09
C LEU A 131 17.36 4.39 -0.66
N ILE A 132 16.45 5.26 -0.22
CA ILE A 132 16.51 6.68 -0.53
C ILE A 132 17.39 7.35 0.52
N ASP A 133 18.45 8.06 0.10
CA ASP A 133 19.24 8.91 1.00
C ASP A 133 18.47 10.18 1.34
N VAL A 134 17.64 10.07 2.37
CA VAL A 134 16.82 11.17 2.87
C VAL A 134 17.64 12.32 3.46
N SER A 135 18.95 12.12 3.76
CA SER A 135 19.81 13.19 4.26
C SER A 135 20.22 14.19 3.19
N ALA A 136 20.22 13.75 1.93
CA ALA A 136 20.39 14.60 0.75
C ALA A 136 19.04 15.09 0.18
N GLY A 137 17.92 14.77 0.83
CA GLY A 137 16.58 15.19 0.47
C GLY A 137 16.10 16.43 1.24
N GLN A 138 14.81 16.71 1.10
CA GLN A 138 14.15 17.88 1.70
C GLN A 138 13.19 17.50 2.85
N LEU A 139 13.07 16.22 3.19
CA LEU A 139 12.23 15.78 4.29
C LEU A 139 12.85 16.12 5.65
N THR A 140 12.04 16.68 6.53
CA THR A 140 12.43 16.87 7.94
C THR A 140 12.36 15.55 8.71
N ALA A 141 13.13 15.45 9.79
CA ALA A 141 13.06 14.30 10.70
C ALA A 141 11.67 14.12 11.33
N TYR A 142 10.90 15.19 11.48
CA TYR A 142 9.50 15.12 11.93
C TYR A 142 8.63 14.43 10.89
N GLN A 143 8.68 14.88 9.63
CA GLN A 143 7.89 14.29 8.54
C GLN A 143 8.21 12.81 8.37
N LEU A 144 9.50 12.43 8.37
CA LEU A 144 9.91 11.02 8.26
C LEU A 144 9.34 10.12 9.37
N ARG A 145 9.21 10.63 10.59
CA ARG A 145 8.60 9.87 11.70
C ARG A 145 7.08 9.77 11.54
N GLU A 146 6.43 10.89 11.23
CA GLU A 146 4.97 10.96 11.09
C GLU A 146 4.43 10.19 9.87
N MET A 147 5.27 9.97 8.85
CA MET A 147 4.94 9.07 7.74
C MET A 147 4.62 7.64 8.21
N GLY A 148 5.17 7.17 9.34
CA GLY A 148 4.92 5.84 9.87
C GLY A 148 5.30 4.72 8.89
N THR A 149 4.44 3.69 8.81
CA THR A 149 4.57 2.59 7.84
C THR A 149 3.51 2.76 6.76
N GLN A 150 3.92 3.06 5.54
CA GLN A 150 3.00 3.29 4.42
C GLN A 150 3.67 3.07 3.06
N GLN A 151 2.86 2.81 2.04
CA GLN A 151 3.28 2.89 0.64
C GLN A 151 2.96 4.27 0.05
N LEU A 152 3.80 4.76 -0.86
CA LEU A 152 3.57 5.94 -1.68
C LEU A 152 4.04 5.69 -3.12
N ILE A 153 3.51 6.45 -4.06
CA ILE A 153 4.00 6.53 -5.44
C ILE A 153 4.86 7.78 -5.56
N VAL A 154 6.09 7.60 -6.04
CA VAL A 154 7.07 8.67 -6.22
C VAL A 154 7.42 8.79 -7.70
N SER A 155 7.78 9.99 -8.15
CA SER A 155 8.38 10.16 -9.48
C SER A 155 9.87 9.88 -9.41
N LEU A 156 10.43 9.35 -10.49
CA LEU A 156 11.86 9.15 -10.67
C LEU A 156 12.40 10.17 -11.66
N VAL A 157 13.38 10.95 -11.22
CA VAL A 157 14.02 11.98 -12.03
C VAL A 157 15.49 11.64 -12.18
N LEU A 158 15.96 11.56 -13.42
CA LEU A 158 17.37 11.36 -13.71
C LEU A 158 18.08 12.72 -13.75
N LEU A 159 19.10 12.87 -12.92
CA LEU A 159 20.03 14.00 -12.95
C LEU A 159 21.44 13.46 -13.16
N ASP A 160 21.99 13.70 -14.34
CA ASP A 160 23.21 13.05 -14.83
C ASP A 160 23.08 11.52 -14.78
N ASP A 161 23.85 10.85 -13.92
CA ASP A 161 23.77 9.39 -13.70
C ASP A 161 23.01 9.04 -12.41
N THR A 162 22.56 10.03 -11.63
CA THR A 162 21.89 9.80 -10.35
C THR A 162 20.38 9.85 -10.50
N VAL A 163 19.70 8.81 -10.01
CA VAL A 163 18.24 8.78 -9.96
C VAL A 163 17.77 9.33 -8.62
N LEU A 164 16.92 10.35 -8.70
CA LEU A 164 16.27 11.01 -7.56
C LEU A 164 14.82 10.54 -7.45
N ALA A 165 14.37 10.28 -6.22
CA ALA A 165 12.95 10.08 -5.92
C ALA A 165 12.31 11.41 -5.50
N THR A 166 11.16 11.75 -6.07
CA THR A 166 10.41 12.98 -5.74
C THR A 166 8.94 12.71 -5.46
N HIS A 167 8.32 13.58 -4.66
CA HIS A 167 6.88 13.61 -4.43
C HIS A 167 6.35 15.01 -4.78
N GLY A 168 5.85 15.19 -6.00
CA GLY A 168 5.61 16.52 -6.57
C GLY A 168 6.94 17.27 -6.69
N ASP A 169 6.98 18.50 -6.18
CA ASP A 169 8.19 19.34 -6.20
C ASP A 169 9.18 19.02 -5.06
N LEU A 170 8.82 18.10 -4.15
CA LEU A 170 9.66 17.73 -3.01
C LEU A 170 10.63 16.61 -3.39
N VAL A 171 11.93 16.87 -3.28
CA VAL A 171 12.99 15.88 -3.45
C VAL A 171 13.10 15.05 -2.17
N LEU A 172 12.85 13.74 -2.29
CA LEU A 172 13.00 12.81 -1.16
C LEU A 172 14.46 12.41 -0.97
N GLY A 173 15.23 12.31 -2.05
CA GLY A 173 16.66 12.01 -2.05
C GLY A 173 17.09 11.15 -3.25
N PRO A 174 18.40 10.95 -3.46
CA PRO A 174 18.91 9.99 -4.43
C PRO A 174 18.65 8.55 -3.96
N CYS A 175 18.40 7.64 -4.90
CA CYS A 175 18.14 6.23 -4.60
C CYS A 175 19.09 5.25 -5.28
N THR A 176 19.60 5.56 -6.46
CA THR A 176 20.57 4.71 -7.17
C THR A 176 21.34 5.51 -8.22
N SER A 177 22.46 4.95 -8.68
CA SER A 177 23.06 5.31 -9.95
C SER A 177 22.36 4.55 -11.09
N LEU A 178 22.19 5.18 -12.25
CA LEU A 178 21.56 4.55 -13.42
C LEU A 178 22.48 3.48 -14.02
N SER A 179 23.79 3.75 -14.03
CA SER A 179 24.84 2.80 -14.41
C SER A 179 24.83 1.49 -13.62
N ASP A 180 24.34 1.50 -12.37
CA ASP A 180 24.23 0.32 -11.51
C ASP A 180 22.90 -0.43 -11.67
N ALA A 181 21.94 0.14 -12.40
CA ALA A 181 20.57 -0.35 -12.50
C ALA A 181 20.14 -0.51 -13.98
N PRO A 182 20.61 -1.56 -14.68
CA PRO A 182 20.39 -1.70 -16.13
C PRO A 182 18.92 -1.83 -16.53
N ALA A 183 18.09 -2.49 -15.71
CA ALA A 183 16.65 -2.56 -15.96
C ALA A 183 15.98 -1.17 -15.81
N LEU A 184 16.42 -0.37 -14.85
CA LEU A 184 15.95 1.01 -14.70
C LEU A 184 16.44 1.90 -15.84
N ALA A 185 17.68 1.73 -16.30
CA ALA A 185 18.21 2.41 -17.49
C ALA A 185 17.34 2.13 -18.72
N ALA A 186 17.00 0.86 -18.98
CA ALA A 186 16.09 0.49 -20.06
C ALA A 186 14.69 1.11 -19.89
N ALA A 187 14.18 1.23 -18.66
CA ALA A 187 12.91 1.89 -18.40
C ALA A 187 12.97 3.41 -18.72
N PHE A 188 14.06 4.09 -18.39
CA PHE A 188 14.25 5.51 -18.73
C PHE A 188 14.35 5.73 -20.24
N GLU A 189 15.08 4.86 -20.95
CA GLU A 189 15.17 4.91 -22.42
C GLU A 189 13.79 4.72 -23.08
N ALA A 190 13.03 3.72 -22.60
CA ALA A 190 11.67 3.46 -23.09
C ALA A 190 10.73 4.64 -22.81
N ALA A 191 10.79 5.24 -21.62
CA ALA A 191 9.96 6.37 -21.24
C ALA A 191 10.30 7.65 -22.04
N ALA A 192 11.59 7.91 -22.27
CA ALA A 192 12.05 9.03 -23.09
C ALA A 192 11.54 8.94 -24.54
N SER A 193 11.45 7.73 -25.11
CA SER A 193 10.90 7.53 -26.46
C SER A 193 9.42 7.90 -26.60
N SER A 194 8.69 7.94 -25.48
CA SER A 194 7.24 8.16 -25.42
C SER A 194 6.84 9.49 -24.76
N ASP A 195 7.81 10.34 -24.40
CA ASP A 195 7.61 11.59 -23.64
C ASP A 195 6.84 11.36 -22.32
N ILE A 196 7.12 10.23 -21.66
CA ILE A 196 6.50 9.81 -20.41
C ILE A 196 7.54 9.91 -19.29
N THR A 197 7.09 10.27 -18.09
CA THR A 197 7.93 10.26 -16.88
C THR A 197 7.79 8.95 -16.12
N LEU A 198 8.80 8.57 -15.35
CA LEU A 198 8.75 7.35 -14.55
C LEU A 198 8.19 7.62 -13.16
N ALA A 199 7.35 6.71 -12.69
CA ALA A 199 6.93 6.62 -11.30
C ALA A 199 7.28 5.25 -10.73
N ALA A 200 7.46 5.16 -9.43
CA ALA A 200 7.77 3.91 -8.73
C ALA A 200 6.98 3.82 -7.42
N ARG A 201 6.80 2.59 -6.94
CA ARG A 201 6.33 2.36 -5.58
C ARG A 201 7.48 2.60 -4.63
N ALA A 202 7.25 3.37 -3.57
CA ALA A 202 8.16 3.52 -2.47
C ALA A 202 7.46 3.19 -1.16
N TYR A 203 8.24 2.76 -0.18
CA TYR A 203 7.75 2.28 1.10
C TYR A 203 8.47 3.01 2.23
N ALA A 204 7.67 3.50 3.17
CA ALA A 204 8.13 4.07 4.41
C ALA A 204 7.99 3.05 5.53
N ALA A 205 9.02 2.95 6.38
CA ALA A 205 8.96 2.26 7.66
C ALA A 205 10.12 2.72 8.55
N ALA A 206 9.85 2.86 9.85
CA ALA A 206 10.87 3.19 10.86
C ALA A 206 11.75 4.41 10.51
N GLY A 207 11.16 5.44 9.91
CA GLY A 207 11.86 6.67 9.52
C GLY A 207 12.82 6.51 8.33
N ARG A 208 12.69 5.43 7.56
CA ARG A 208 13.44 5.17 6.32
C ARG A 208 12.49 5.09 5.14
N LEU A 209 13.02 5.38 3.97
CA LEU A 209 12.34 5.23 2.70
C LEU A 209 13.16 4.35 1.76
N ALA A 210 12.48 3.50 1.01
CA ALA A 210 13.07 2.74 -0.08
C ALA A 210 12.14 2.77 -1.28
N VAL A 211 12.70 2.83 -2.47
CA VAL A 211 11.97 2.70 -3.73
C VAL A 211 12.14 1.29 -4.27
N ASP A 212 11.09 0.77 -4.90
CA ASP A 212 11.08 -0.54 -5.52
C ASP A 212 11.28 -0.38 -7.03
N LEU A 213 12.43 -0.84 -7.49
CA LEU A 213 12.96 -0.65 -8.83
C LEU A 213 12.88 -1.98 -9.61
N PRO A 214 12.84 -1.90 -10.95
CA PRO A 214 12.80 -3.10 -11.77
C PRO A 214 14.10 -3.88 -11.63
N LEU A 215 13.97 -5.19 -11.41
CA LEU A 215 15.11 -6.11 -11.33
C LEU A 215 15.47 -6.69 -12.71
N ASP A 216 14.48 -6.90 -13.57
CA ASP A 216 14.62 -7.53 -14.90
C ASP A 216 14.12 -6.61 -16.02
N THR A 217 14.81 -6.67 -17.15
CA THR A 217 14.48 -6.01 -18.42
C THR A 217 13.28 -6.62 -19.14
N SER A 218 12.85 -7.84 -18.81
CA SER A 218 11.72 -8.50 -19.47
C SER A 218 10.36 -7.87 -19.13
N ALA A 219 10.24 -7.24 -17.96
CA ALA A 219 9.02 -6.60 -17.48
C ALA A 219 9.39 -5.28 -16.78
N LEU A 220 9.53 -4.21 -17.57
CA LEU A 220 9.95 -2.90 -17.07
C LEU A 220 8.84 -2.13 -16.34
N PHE A 221 7.58 -2.39 -16.67
CA PHE A 221 6.44 -1.58 -16.25
C PHE A 221 5.34 -2.42 -15.59
N SER A 222 4.72 -1.83 -14.57
CA SER A 222 3.47 -2.30 -13.97
C SER A 222 2.26 -1.64 -14.64
N PRO A 223 1.07 -2.26 -14.55
CA PRO A 223 -0.18 -1.58 -14.86
C PRO A 223 -0.34 -0.28 -14.04
N ALA A 224 -0.86 0.76 -14.67
CA ALA A 224 -1.16 2.02 -13.98
C ALA A 224 -2.22 1.81 -12.89
N ILE A 225 -2.09 2.55 -11.80
CA ILE A 225 -3.00 2.46 -10.66
C ILE A 225 -4.11 3.50 -10.82
N PRO A 226 -5.40 3.12 -10.84
CA PRO A 226 -6.49 4.08 -10.86
C PRO A 226 -6.46 4.99 -9.62
N PRO A 227 -6.81 6.28 -9.76
CA PRO A 227 -6.81 7.20 -8.63
C PRO A 227 -7.88 6.82 -7.61
N LEU A 228 -7.54 6.97 -6.33
CA LEU A 228 -8.45 6.82 -5.20
C LEU A 228 -8.77 8.18 -4.59
N PRO A 229 -9.95 8.33 -3.95
CA PRO A 229 -10.18 9.43 -3.03
C PRO A 229 -9.10 9.45 -1.94
N LEU A 230 -8.53 10.64 -1.71
CA LEU A 230 -7.52 10.90 -0.69
C LEU A 230 -8.17 11.62 0.49
N SER A 231 -7.76 11.27 1.71
CA SER A 231 -8.17 12.01 2.91
C SER A 231 -7.24 13.23 3.05
N PRO A 232 -7.78 14.47 3.06
CA PRO A 232 -6.96 15.65 3.24
C PRO A 232 -6.30 15.70 4.62
N ASP A 233 -6.90 15.05 5.62
CA ASP A 233 -6.41 15.02 7.00
C ASP A 233 -5.22 14.06 7.20
N ARG A 234 -4.95 13.20 6.21
CA ARG A 234 -3.88 12.20 6.25
C ARG A 234 -3.08 12.19 4.96
N PRO A 235 -2.32 13.27 4.66
CA PRO A 235 -1.49 13.34 3.48
C PRO A 235 -0.34 12.32 3.54
N ALA A 236 0.09 11.82 2.38
CA ALA A 236 1.22 10.89 2.29
C ALA A 236 2.52 11.47 2.87
N ILE A 237 2.78 12.75 2.60
CA ILE A 237 3.84 13.52 3.24
C ILE A 237 3.20 14.47 4.26
N PRO A 238 3.49 14.32 5.57
CA PRO A 238 3.00 15.22 6.60
C PRO A 238 3.42 16.68 6.33
N PRO A 239 2.61 17.67 6.73
CA PRO A 239 3.00 19.06 6.62
C PRO A 239 4.26 19.34 7.46
N VAL A 240 5.05 20.32 7.03
CA VAL A 240 6.17 20.83 7.83
C VAL A 240 5.61 21.40 9.13
N LEU A 241 6.24 21.06 10.26
CA LEU A 241 5.86 21.62 11.55
C LEU A 241 6.28 23.08 11.60
N ASP A 242 5.30 23.98 11.59
CA ASP A 242 5.54 25.40 11.81
C ASP A 242 5.67 25.68 13.31
N LEU A 243 6.91 25.76 13.79
CA LEU A 243 7.21 26.10 15.18
C LEU A 243 6.93 27.58 15.51
N THR A 244 6.66 28.40 14.50
CA THR A 244 6.34 29.83 14.63
C THR A 244 4.85 30.14 14.55
N ALA A 245 4.02 29.12 14.28
CA ALA A 245 2.57 29.26 14.35
C ALA A 245 2.16 29.71 15.75
N ASP A 246 1.27 30.70 15.83
CA ASP A 246 0.75 31.21 17.09
C ASP A 246 0.10 30.06 17.86
N TRP A 247 0.71 29.69 18.98
CA TRP A 247 0.22 28.66 19.91
C TRP A 247 -1.03 29.11 20.68
N GLU A 248 -1.65 30.22 20.29
CA GLU A 248 -2.91 30.70 20.86
C GLU A 248 -4.08 29.84 20.40
N VAL A 249 -4.19 28.66 21.01
CA VAL A 249 -5.46 27.94 21.05
C VAL A 249 -6.39 28.73 21.96
N THR A 250 -7.18 29.62 21.38
CA THR A 250 -8.34 30.18 22.08
C THR A 250 -9.39 29.09 22.10
N ALA A 251 -9.44 28.30 23.17
CA ALA A 251 -10.58 27.43 23.39
C ALA A 251 -11.84 28.31 23.35
N PRO A 252 -12.89 27.94 22.61
CA PRO A 252 -14.15 28.66 22.71
C PRO A 252 -14.51 28.69 24.19
N ALA A 253 -14.77 29.89 24.71
CA ALA A 253 -15.20 30.10 26.09
C ALA A 253 -16.65 29.61 26.25
N ASP A 254 -16.94 28.35 25.90
CA ASP A 254 -18.07 27.67 26.48
C ASP A 254 -17.77 27.51 27.96
N PRO A 255 -18.68 27.92 28.85
CA PRO A 255 -18.41 27.90 30.26
C PRO A 255 -18.15 26.45 30.68
N LEU A 256 -16.93 26.16 31.12
CA LEU A 256 -16.54 24.99 31.93
C LEU A 256 -17.27 24.95 33.29
N ALA A 257 -18.42 25.62 33.42
CA ALA A 257 -19.28 25.57 34.57
C ALA A 257 -20.08 24.26 34.55
N SER A 258 -19.41 23.16 34.89
CA SER A 258 -20.15 22.08 35.54
C SER A 258 -20.75 22.65 36.82
N PRO A 259 -22.07 22.54 37.07
CA PRO A 259 -22.66 23.03 38.30
C PRO A 259 -21.97 22.36 39.49
N LEU A 260 -21.54 23.17 40.46
CA LEU A 260 -20.98 22.66 41.71
C LEU A 260 -21.96 21.65 42.31
N PRO A 261 -21.51 20.46 42.74
CA PRO A 261 -22.40 19.45 43.28
C PRO A 261 -23.08 19.99 44.56
N THR A 262 -24.37 20.27 44.47
CA THR A 262 -25.23 20.72 45.58
C THR A 262 -25.85 19.50 46.27
N GLY A 263 -25.02 18.71 46.93
CA GLY A 263 -25.47 17.60 47.78
C GLY A 263 -24.96 17.79 49.22
N SER A 264 -25.85 17.64 50.20
CA SER A 264 -25.46 17.57 51.62
C SER A 264 -24.60 16.33 51.84
N ARG A 265 -23.36 16.52 52.31
CA ARG A 265 -22.48 15.42 52.70
C ARG A 265 -22.91 14.88 54.06
N THR A 266 -23.41 13.65 54.11
CA THR A 266 -23.60 12.91 55.36
C THR A 266 -22.26 12.38 55.83
N PHE A 267 -21.79 12.88 56.97
CA PHE A 267 -20.64 12.33 57.67
C PHE A 267 -21.12 11.26 58.65
N ILE A 268 -20.63 10.03 58.51
CA ILE A 268 -20.79 8.99 59.52
C ILE A 268 -19.51 8.98 60.34
N SER A 269 -19.59 9.38 61.60
CA SER A 269 -18.46 9.28 62.55
C SER A 269 -18.26 7.82 62.97
N PRO A 270 -17.01 7.37 63.23
CA PRO A 270 -16.76 6.02 63.69
C PRO A 270 -17.27 5.85 65.14
N ASN A 271 -18.04 4.80 65.39
CA ASN A 271 -18.42 4.42 66.75
C ASN A 271 -17.19 3.94 67.52
N SER A 272 -17.05 4.43 68.75
CA SER A 272 -16.03 4.03 69.72
C SER A 272 -16.27 2.61 70.25
#